data_AF-A0A8T3X1Y0-F1
#
_entry.id   AF-A0A8T3X1Y0-F1
#
_cell.length_a   1.000
_cell.length_b   1.000
_cell.length_c   1.000
_cell.angle_alpha   90.00
_cell.angle_beta   90.00
_cell.angle_gamma   90.00
#
_symmetry.space_group_name_H-M   'P 1'
#
loop_
_entity.id
_entity.type
_entity.pdbx_description
1 polymer ?
#
loop_
_entity_poly.entity_id
_entity_poly.type
_entity_poly.pdbx_seq_one_letter_code
_entity_poly.pdbx_strand_id
1 'polypeptide(L)'
;MTDEEKEAYEKLQEKFELVPKKEQKKRISKKSTHDSENVVLHTIGIVKQPLYAKTFATSAILFGILYTFLYGLWRIPVIDFGFNRFSAVGILDYAYLLIITAITGLMFALFKYERVQHVKSGSKAGLGGSGLAGIVSAICPVCQGITITALGGTIATLPLAFLVPYIGLIQLMTVLILGFALYLKANSVYTQTCITCKVKVDKKLHTEIPSTGTPKAKEPFLYRNNIAFGALIVLVLMLVANNFLITTAYANAGASAGLNGDSVSLKTGFEYGSKVTLKPMPLATGESPRFQGYRTIVKPLPTISELSLSPPTGDVVQDLVNNVVPRGTPWYGQEAGVTFDDPIQAQQLWAKGRAIQLDAAEEQRWSRIVNSFTCDYCCGSPQNPTIITRCGCAHSAAAQGMAKWFVKNYGDKYSDEEIYGEMARWYALWYPGPTVKRIAEELQAAN
;
A
#
# COMPACT_ATOMS: atom_id res chain seq x y z
N MET A 1 -53.98 50.02 6.62
CA MET A 1 -54.09 48.56 6.48
C MET A 1 -54.58 48.05 7.82
N THR A 2 -55.76 47.46 7.87
CA THR A 2 -56.30 46.84 9.09
C THR A 2 -55.49 45.58 9.42
N ASP A 3 -55.59 45.08 10.65
CA ASP A 3 -54.87 43.85 11.04
C ASP A 3 -55.30 42.64 10.18
N GLU A 4 -56.56 42.59 9.76
CA GLU A 4 -57.09 41.58 8.83
C GLU A 4 -56.47 41.69 7.43
N GLU A 5 -56.28 42.91 6.91
CA GLU A 5 -55.60 43.13 5.62
C GLU A 5 -54.12 42.75 5.70
N LYS A 6 -53.49 42.95 6.86
CA LYS A 6 -52.09 42.56 7.11
C LYS A 6 -51.92 41.04 7.11
N GLU A 7 -52.81 40.32 7.78
CA GLU A 7 -52.80 38.85 7.79
C GLU A 7 -53.10 38.27 6.40
N ALA A 8 -54.03 38.86 5.66
CA ALA A 8 -54.32 38.47 4.29
C ALA A 8 -53.12 38.69 3.36
N TYR A 9 -52.40 39.80 3.52
CA TYR A 9 -51.21 40.12 2.75
C TYR A 9 -50.03 39.17 3.06
N GLU A 10 -49.83 38.81 4.33
CA GLU A 10 -48.81 37.83 4.73
C GLU A 10 -49.11 36.43 4.16
N LYS A 11 -50.38 35.99 4.21
CA LYS A 11 -50.82 34.71 3.59
C LYS A 11 -50.62 34.70 2.08
N LEU A 12 -50.84 35.83 1.40
CA LEU A 12 -50.59 35.97 -0.03
C LEU A 12 -49.09 35.93 -0.34
N GLN A 13 -48.24 36.63 0.42
CA GLN A 13 -46.80 36.59 0.22
C GLN A 13 -46.20 35.19 0.45
N GLU A 14 -46.72 34.44 1.43
CA GLU A 14 -46.34 33.05 1.68
C GLU A 14 -46.78 32.14 0.52
N LYS A 15 -48.02 32.30 0.05
CA LYS A 15 -48.58 31.50 -1.05
C LYS A 15 -47.87 31.75 -2.39
N PHE A 16 -47.37 32.95 -2.63
CA PHE A 16 -46.74 33.35 -3.89
C PHE A 16 -45.21 33.49 -3.81
N GLU A 17 -44.58 33.08 -2.70
CA GLU A 17 -43.13 33.16 -2.48
C GLU A 17 -42.52 34.56 -2.70
N LEU A 18 -43.29 35.64 -2.49
CA LEU A 18 -42.87 37.01 -2.78
C LEU A 18 -41.94 37.63 -1.71
N VAL A 19 -41.42 36.81 -0.80
CA VAL A 19 -40.53 37.27 0.28
C VAL A 19 -39.25 37.89 -0.30
N PRO A 20 -38.86 39.11 0.10
CA PRO A 20 -37.65 39.76 -0.40
C PRO A 20 -36.41 38.88 -0.20
N LYS A 21 -35.62 38.68 -1.28
CA LYS A 21 -34.39 37.84 -1.27
C LYS A 21 -33.43 38.14 -0.10
N LYS A 22 -33.43 39.36 0.45
CA LYS A 22 -32.60 39.75 1.60
C LYS A 22 -33.02 39.04 2.90
N GLU A 23 -34.30 38.78 3.13
CA GLU A 23 -34.79 38.07 4.32
C GLU A 23 -34.70 36.55 4.18
N GLN A 24 -34.94 36.00 2.97
CA GLN A 24 -34.65 34.59 2.69
C GLN A 24 -33.17 34.26 2.92
N LYS A 25 -32.24 35.13 2.53
CA LYS A 25 -30.79 34.93 2.74
C LYS A 25 -30.42 34.95 4.24
N LYS A 26 -31.11 35.75 5.05
CA LYS A 26 -30.89 35.83 6.50
C LYS A 26 -31.44 34.60 7.24
N ARG A 27 -32.62 34.08 6.84
CA ARG A 27 -33.19 32.82 7.37
C ARG A 27 -32.36 31.58 6.99
N ILE A 28 -31.77 31.54 5.81
CA ILE A 28 -30.91 30.42 5.38
C ILE A 28 -29.56 30.43 6.13
N SER A 29 -28.99 31.60 6.43
CA SER A 29 -27.66 31.67 7.11
C SER A 29 -27.69 31.25 8.58
N LYS A 30 -28.84 31.33 9.27
CA LYS A 30 -28.94 31.02 10.71
C LYS A 30 -29.26 29.56 11.03
N LYS A 31 -29.52 28.71 10.00
CA LYS A 31 -29.90 27.30 10.17
C LYS A 31 -28.72 26.32 10.05
N SER A 32 -27.51 26.80 9.73
CA SER A 32 -26.41 25.96 9.23
C SER A 32 -25.64 25.16 10.30
N THR A 33 -25.72 25.48 11.59
CA THR A 33 -24.87 24.84 12.61
C THR A 33 -25.58 23.82 13.50
N HIS A 34 -26.91 23.67 13.39
CA HIS A 34 -27.70 22.70 14.17
C HIS A 34 -28.10 21.44 13.38
N ASP A 35 -27.63 21.29 12.13
CA ASP A 35 -28.17 20.29 11.18
C ASP A 35 -27.47 18.92 11.27
N SER A 36 -26.22 18.85 11.76
CA SER A 36 -25.46 17.59 11.79
C SER A 36 -26.04 16.55 12.76
N GLU A 37 -26.53 16.98 13.92
CA GLU A 37 -27.20 16.09 14.89
C GLU A 37 -28.47 15.49 14.28
N ASN A 38 -29.23 16.30 13.54
CA ASN A 38 -30.44 15.84 12.87
C ASN A 38 -30.14 14.82 11.77
N VAL A 39 -29.03 14.99 11.02
CA VAL A 39 -28.58 14.01 10.01
C VAL A 39 -28.25 12.65 10.66
N VAL A 40 -27.56 12.67 11.81
CA VAL A 40 -27.20 11.43 12.53
C VAL A 40 -28.45 10.76 13.09
N LEU A 41 -29.33 11.50 13.77
CA LEU A 41 -30.58 10.97 14.34
C LEU A 41 -31.50 10.41 13.25
N HIS A 42 -31.62 11.09 12.12
CA HIS A 42 -32.39 10.61 10.98
C HIS A 42 -31.80 9.31 10.41
N THR A 43 -30.47 9.24 10.29
CA THR A 43 -29.77 8.01 9.83
C THR A 43 -30.02 6.85 10.79
N ILE A 44 -29.94 7.08 12.10
CA ILE A 44 -30.28 6.07 13.11
C ILE A 44 -31.75 5.65 12.97
N GLY A 45 -32.66 6.60 12.73
CA GLY A 45 -34.07 6.34 12.49
C GLY A 45 -34.31 5.43 11.27
N ILE A 46 -33.58 5.64 10.18
CA ILE A 46 -33.62 4.78 9.00
C ILE A 46 -33.16 3.36 9.34
N VAL A 47 -32.00 3.22 10.00
CA VAL A 47 -31.41 1.92 10.32
C VAL A 47 -32.26 1.12 11.29
N LYS A 48 -32.99 1.77 12.20
CA LYS A 48 -33.90 1.10 13.14
C LYS A 48 -35.10 0.43 12.46
N GLN A 49 -35.47 0.84 11.25
CA GLN A 49 -36.56 0.19 10.53
C GLN A 49 -36.15 -1.23 10.11
N PRO A 50 -37.01 -2.25 10.28
CA PRO A 50 -36.62 -3.65 10.13
C PRO A 50 -36.06 -4.01 8.75
N LEU A 51 -36.57 -3.37 7.69
CA LEU A 51 -36.10 -3.58 6.33
C LEU A 51 -34.63 -3.13 6.13
N TYR A 52 -34.28 -1.98 6.68
CA TYR A 52 -32.93 -1.40 6.54
C TYR A 52 -31.98 -1.96 7.58
N ALA A 53 -32.45 -2.28 8.79
CA ALA A 53 -31.71 -3.05 9.80
C ALA A 53 -31.22 -4.38 9.23
N LYS A 54 -32.10 -5.15 8.58
CA LYS A 54 -31.74 -6.41 7.90
C LYS A 54 -30.70 -6.18 6.81
N THR A 55 -30.86 -5.12 6.01
CA THR A 55 -29.93 -4.79 4.93
C THR A 55 -28.54 -4.41 5.47
N PHE A 56 -28.50 -3.60 6.52
CA PHE A 56 -27.29 -3.26 7.26
C PHE A 56 -26.60 -4.51 7.80
N ALA A 57 -27.31 -5.37 8.53
CA ALA A 57 -26.75 -6.58 9.12
C ALA A 57 -26.20 -7.55 8.06
N THR A 58 -26.97 -7.82 6.99
CA THR A 58 -26.52 -8.71 5.91
C THR A 58 -25.28 -8.16 5.19
N SER A 59 -25.26 -6.86 4.89
CA SER A 59 -24.09 -6.24 4.24
C SER A 59 -22.88 -6.19 5.16
N ALA A 60 -23.05 -5.84 6.44
CA ALA A 60 -21.97 -5.85 7.43
C ALA A 60 -21.36 -7.25 7.61
N ILE A 61 -22.16 -8.32 7.66
CA ILE A 61 -21.63 -9.70 7.72
C ILE A 61 -20.84 -10.03 6.45
N LEU A 62 -21.41 -9.76 5.28
CA LEU A 62 -20.77 -10.05 3.99
C LEU A 62 -19.42 -9.31 3.86
N PHE A 63 -19.40 -8.01 4.12
CA PHE A 63 -18.18 -7.20 4.05
C PHE A 63 -17.22 -7.51 5.18
N GLY A 64 -17.68 -7.90 6.36
CA GLY A 64 -16.83 -8.36 7.45
C GLY A 64 -16.07 -9.64 7.09
N ILE A 65 -16.75 -10.63 6.51
CA ILE A 65 -16.10 -11.85 5.99
C ILE A 65 -15.09 -11.50 4.90
N LEU A 66 -15.50 -10.66 3.93
CA LEU A 66 -14.63 -10.25 2.83
C LEU A 66 -13.40 -9.48 3.33
N TYR A 67 -13.58 -8.48 4.20
CA TYR A 67 -12.48 -7.66 4.71
C TYR A 67 -11.55 -8.46 5.61
N THR A 68 -12.05 -9.35 6.47
CA THR A 68 -11.18 -10.20 7.30
C THR A 68 -10.38 -11.20 6.47
N PHE A 69 -10.99 -11.77 5.41
CA PHE A 69 -10.29 -12.63 4.44
C PHE A 69 -9.21 -11.87 3.70
N LEU A 70 -9.59 -10.73 3.08
CA LEU A 70 -8.66 -9.87 2.37
C LEU A 70 -7.53 -9.50 3.31
N TYR A 71 -7.82 -8.98 4.50
CA TYR A 71 -6.82 -8.55 5.49
C TYR A 71 -5.84 -9.65 5.95
N GLY A 72 -6.10 -10.92 5.60
CA GLY A 72 -5.22 -12.03 5.91
C GLY A 72 -5.39 -12.59 7.31
N LEU A 73 -6.57 -12.42 7.92
CA LEU A 73 -6.86 -13.01 9.24
C LEU A 73 -7.08 -14.53 9.17
N TRP A 74 -7.48 -15.04 8.01
CA TRP A 74 -7.73 -16.46 7.79
C TRP A 74 -7.50 -16.84 6.33
N ARG A 75 -7.30 -18.14 6.09
CA ARG A 75 -7.14 -18.72 4.74
C ARG A 75 -8.25 -19.75 4.49
N ILE A 76 -8.54 -20.02 3.23
CA ILE A 76 -9.48 -21.06 2.85
C ILE A 76 -8.80 -22.43 3.07
N PRO A 77 -9.26 -23.24 4.04
CA PRO A 77 -8.52 -24.42 4.50
C PRO A 77 -8.37 -25.50 3.41
N VAL A 78 -9.29 -25.56 2.46
CA VAL A 78 -9.31 -26.59 1.41
C VAL A 78 -8.22 -26.39 0.35
N ILE A 79 -7.85 -25.14 0.07
CA ILE A 79 -6.94 -24.78 -1.03
C ILE A 79 -5.70 -24.01 -0.56
N ASP A 80 -5.52 -23.82 0.76
CA ASP A 80 -4.50 -22.97 1.39
C ASP A 80 -4.38 -21.58 0.73
N PHE A 81 -5.48 -21.09 0.18
CA PHE A 81 -5.53 -19.79 -0.48
C PHE A 81 -5.93 -18.73 0.54
N GLY A 82 -5.09 -17.71 0.66
CA GLY A 82 -5.39 -16.53 1.45
C GLY A 82 -4.24 -15.55 1.35
N PHE A 83 -4.42 -14.41 2.01
CA PHE A 83 -3.42 -13.37 1.98
C PHE A 83 -2.53 -13.44 3.22
N ASN A 84 -1.23 -13.29 3.01
CA ASN A 84 -0.27 -13.23 4.10
C ASN A 84 -0.03 -11.79 4.51
N ARG A 85 -0.22 -11.51 5.79
CA ARG A 85 0.13 -10.23 6.38
C ARG A 85 1.58 -10.26 6.87
N PHE A 86 2.34 -9.21 6.58
CA PHE A 86 3.74 -9.07 6.98
C PHE A 86 3.94 -8.57 8.42
N SER A 87 2.87 -8.14 9.08
CA SER A 87 2.89 -7.68 10.46
C SER A 87 1.89 -8.46 11.30
N ALA A 88 2.19 -8.61 12.59
CA ALA A 88 1.24 -9.17 13.55
C ALA A 88 -0.07 -8.36 13.55
N VAL A 89 -1.17 -9.06 13.86
CA VAL A 89 -2.48 -8.42 13.97
C VAL A 89 -2.63 -7.77 15.33
N GLY A 90 -2.55 -6.44 15.35
CA GLY A 90 -2.76 -5.63 16.54
C GLY A 90 -4.23 -5.36 16.81
N ILE A 91 -4.53 -4.87 18.02
CA ILE A 91 -5.90 -4.54 18.44
C ILE A 91 -6.53 -3.44 17.57
N LEU A 92 -5.71 -2.49 17.11
CA LEU A 92 -6.13 -1.39 16.23
C LEU A 92 -6.59 -1.91 14.86
N ASP A 93 -6.06 -3.04 14.41
CA ASP A 93 -6.45 -3.64 13.13
C ASP A 93 -7.86 -4.23 13.21
N TYR A 94 -8.18 -4.90 14.33
CA TYR A 94 -9.54 -5.38 14.59
C TYR A 94 -10.54 -4.23 14.70
N ALA A 95 -10.15 -3.15 15.41
CA ALA A 95 -10.98 -1.95 15.51
C ALA A 95 -11.21 -1.32 14.13
N TYR A 96 -10.15 -1.19 13.33
CA TYR A 96 -10.22 -0.71 11.95
C TYR A 96 -11.19 -1.54 11.10
N LEU A 97 -11.03 -2.87 11.10
CA LEU A 97 -11.90 -3.80 10.35
C LEU A 97 -13.37 -3.69 10.77
N LEU A 98 -13.64 -3.59 12.07
CA LEU A 98 -14.99 -3.43 12.60
C LEU A 98 -15.60 -2.09 12.14
N ILE A 99 -14.85 -1.00 12.22
CA ILE A 99 -15.31 0.33 11.82
C ILE A 99 -15.60 0.39 10.31
N ILE A 100 -14.69 -0.06 9.45
CA ILE A 100 -14.92 -0.01 7.99
C ILE A 100 -16.09 -0.92 7.58
N THR A 101 -16.28 -2.05 8.26
CA THR A 101 -17.41 -2.95 8.02
C THR A 101 -18.73 -2.29 8.38
N ALA A 102 -18.79 -1.62 9.54
CA ALA A 102 -19.97 -0.88 9.98
C ALA A 102 -20.29 0.30 9.05
N ILE A 103 -19.29 1.10 8.66
CA ILE A 103 -19.48 2.23 7.73
C ILE A 103 -20.01 1.73 6.38
N THR A 104 -19.41 0.66 5.83
CA THR A 104 -19.83 0.10 4.54
C THR A 104 -21.24 -0.46 4.60
N GLY A 105 -21.59 -1.21 5.66
CA GLY A 105 -22.94 -1.71 5.86
C GLY A 105 -23.97 -0.58 5.96
N LEU A 106 -23.62 0.51 6.63
CA LEU A 106 -24.48 1.69 6.77
C LEU A 106 -24.70 2.40 5.43
N MET A 107 -23.64 2.53 4.61
CA MET A 107 -23.75 3.08 3.25
C MET A 107 -24.72 2.27 2.39
N PHE A 108 -24.68 0.93 2.46
CA PHE A 108 -25.61 0.06 1.71
C PHE A 108 -27.06 0.20 2.19
N ALA A 109 -27.29 0.32 3.50
CA ALA A 109 -28.62 0.56 4.05
C ALA A 109 -29.20 1.91 3.55
N LEU A 110 -28.42 2.98 3.58
CA LEU A 110 -28.81 4.30 3.07
C LEU A 110 -29.04 4.29 1.55
N PHE A 111 -28.22 3.57 0.79
CA PHE A 111 -28.40 3.42 -0.65
C PHE A 111 -29.71 2.70 -0.99
N LYS A 112 -30.06 1.65 -0.25
CA LYS A 112 -31.34 0.96 -0.42
C LYS A 112 -32.51 1.86 -0.04
N TYR A 113 -32.42 2.61 1.06
CA TYR A 113 -33.45 3.57 1.48
C TYR A 113 -33.74 4.60 0.39
N GLU A 114 -32.70 5.24 -0.14
CA GLU A 114 -32.83 6.24 -1.22
C GLU A 114 -33.53 5.65 -2.45
N ARG A 115 -33.17 4.42 -2.84
CA ARG A 115 -33.76 3.74 -4.00
C ARG A 115 -35.23 3.40 -3.80
N VAL A 116 -35.61 2.96 -2.60
CA VAL A 116 -36.99 2.61 -2.26
C VAL A 116 -37.87 3.86 -2.18
N GLN A 117 -37.33 4.96 -1.66
CA GLN A 117 -38.07 6.23 -1.52
C GLN A 117 -38.16 7.04 -2.82
N HIS A 118 -37.63 6.53 -3.93
CA HIS A 118 -37.58 7.24 -5.22
C HIS A 118 -37.11 8.69 -5.09
N VAL A 119 -36.16 8.94 -4.18
CA VAL A 119 -35.56 10.27 -4.05
C VAL A 119 -35.02 10.61 -5.43
N LYS A 120 -35.49 11.73 -6.02
CA LYS A 120 -35.15 12.18 -7.37
C LYS A 120 -33.66 12.53 -7.42
N SER A 121 -32.80 11.51 -7.41
CA SER A 121 -31.38 11.64 -7.61
C SER A 121 -31.20 12.00 -9.08
N GLY A 122 -30.94 13.28 -9.32
CA GLY A 122 -30.82 13.85 -10.66
C GLY A 122 -29.71 13.23 -11.52
N SER A 123 -28.87 12.37 -10.95
CA SER A 123 -27.99 11.52 -11.73
C SER A 123 -28.62 10.15 -11.94
N LYS A 124 -29.00 9.86 -13.19
CA LYS A 124 -28.94 8.48 -13.71
C LYS A 124 -27.46 8.07 -13.77
N ALA A 125 -26.79 8.03 -12.63
CA ALA A 125 -25.50 7.38 -12.50
C ALA A 125 -25.84 5.89 -12.60
N GLY A 126 -25.65 5.34 -13.80
CA GLY A 126 -25.78 3.91 -14.03
C GLY A 126 -24.89 3.14 -13.06
N LEU A 127 -25.06 1.83 -13.02
CA LEU A 127 -24.26 0.91 -12.20
C LEU A 127 -22.72 1.06 -12.40
N GLY A 128 -22.29 1.79 -13.44
CA GLY A 128 -20.90 2.20 -13.74
C GLY A 128 -20.55 3.67 -13.46
N GLY A 129 -21.38 4.44 -12.75
CA GLY A 129 -21.17 5.85 -12.40
C GLY A 129 -20.19 6.07 -11.24
N SER A 130 -19.15 5.24 -11.16
CA SER A 130 -18.02 5.29 -10.24
C SER A 130 -17.05 6.45 -10.57
N GLY A 131 -17.57 7.65 -10.83
CA GLY A 131 -16.82 8.79 -11.39
C GLY A 131 -15.67 9.33 -10.54
N LEU A 132 -15.48 8.84 -9.32
CA LEU A 132 -14.25 9.01 -8.52
C LEU A 132 -13.93 7.76 -7.68
N ALA A 133 -14.95 6.98 -7.28
CA ALA A 133 -14.77 5.70 -6.61
C ALA A 133 -14.12 4.61 -7.50
N GLY A 134 -14.08 4.81 -8.82
CA GLY A 134 -13.45 3.89 -9.77
C GLY A 134 -12.02 4.24 -10.18
N ILE A 135 -11.54 5.46 -9.88
CA ILE A 135 -10.19 5.91 -10.27
C ILE A 135 -9.20 5.80 -9.09
N VAL A 136 -9.68 5.87 -7.85
CA VAL A 136 -8.87 5.51 -6.67
C VAL A 136 -9.20 4.09 -6.29
N SER A 137 -8.66 3.13 -7.04
CA SER A 137 -8.63 1.74 -6.62
C SER A 137 -8.07 1.65 -5.21
N ALA A 138 -8.86 1.00 -4.35
CA ALA A 138 -8.60 0.83 -2.94
C ALA A 138 -7.13 0.49 -2.70
N ILE A 139 -6.47 1.24 -1.80
CA ILE A 139 -5.27 0.75 -1.13
C ILE A 139 -5.67 -0.60 -0.57
N CYS A 140 -5.12 -1.66 -1.14
CA CYS A 140 -5.33 -3.02 -0.71
C CYS A 140 -4.85 -3.08 0.75
N PRO A 141 -5.75 -3.21 1.76
CA PRO A 141 -5.35 -3.16 3.18
C PRO A 141 -4.33 -4.25 3.55
N VAL A 142 -4.25 -5.24 2.67
CA VAL A 142 -3.57 -6.51 2.78
C VAL A 142 -2.14 -6.43 2.27
N CYS A 143 -2.02 -6.05 1.01
CA CYS A 143 -0.80 -6.03 0.26
C CYS A 143 -0.12 -4.67 0.34
N GLN A 144 -0.75 -3.71 1.03
CA GLN A 144 -0.33 -2.31 1.14
C GLN A 144 0.08 -1.81 -0.25
N GLY A 145 -0.66 -2.22 -1.27
CA GLY A 145 -0.41 -1.84 -2.64
C GLY A 145 -1.40 -0.75 -3.03
N ILE A 146 -0.91 0.34 -3.61
CA ILE A 146 -1.80 1.16 -4.45
C ILE A 146 -1.88 0.42 -5.77
N THR A 147 -3.00 -0.25 -5.95
CA THR A 147 -3.41 -0.70 -7.27
C THR A 147 -3.90 0.54 -8.00
N ILE A 148 -3.45 0.81 -9.22
CA ILE A 148 -4.03 1.81 -10.11
C ILE A 148 -4.86 1.03 -11.13
N THR A 149 -6.19 1.10 -11.04
CA THR A 149 -7.08 0.48 -12.03
C THR A 149 -7.59 1.53 -13.02
N ALA A 150 -7.44 1.26 -14.31
CA ALA A 150 -8.21 1.95 -15.34
C ALA A 150 -8.76 0.94 -16.34
N LEU A 151 -9.92 1.25 -16.93
CA LEU A 151 -10.59 0.40 -17.92
C LEU A 151 -10.90 -1.04 -17.43
N GLY A 152 -11.14 -1.22 -16.13
CA GLY A 152 -11.47 -2.53 -15.56
C GLY A 152 -10.28 -3.47 -15.34
N GLY A 153 -9.04 -3.01 -15.55
CA GLY A 153 -7.81 -3.76 -15.26
C GLY A 153 -6.87 -3.02 -14.31
N THR A 154 -6.07 -3.79 -13.55
CA THR A 154 -4.94 -3.30 -12.74
C THR A 154 -3.77 -2.93 -13.63
N ILE A 155 -3.43 -1.64 -13.71
CA ILE A 155 -2.33 -1.11 -14.54
C ILE A 155 -1.00 -1.13 -13.80
N ALA A 156 -1.01 -0.84 -12.49
CA ALA A 156 0.18 -0.87 -11.67
C ALA A 156 -0.17 -1.22 -10.22
N THR A 157 0.65 -2.03 -9.58
CA THR A 157 0.59 -2.27 -8.12
C THR A 157 1.88 -1.74 -7.53
N LEU A 158 1.82 -0.58 -6.88
CA LEU A 158 2.99 0.00 -6.22
C LEU A 158 3.15 -0.66 -4.84
N PRO A 159 4.22 -1.43 -4.58
CA PRO A 159 4.44 -2.02 -3.27
C PRO A 159 4.77 -0.91 -2.27
N LEU A 160 3.87 -0.62 -1.33
CA LEU A 160 4.08 0.45 -0.34
C LEU A 160 4.79 -0.08 0.91
N ALA A 161 5.84 -0.88 0.76
CA ALA A 161 6.60 -1.37 1.91
C ALA A 161 7.15 -0.21 2.79
N PHE A 162 7.37 0.97 2.19
CA PHE A 162 7.74 2.20 2.90
C PHE A 162 6.60 2.80 3.75
N LEU A 163 5.34 2.42 3.50
CA LEU A 163 4.18 2.88 4.27
C LEU A 163 3.89 2.01 5.49
N VAL A 164 4.65 0.93 5.71
CA VAL A 164 4.56 0.08 6.91
C VAL A 164 4.58 0.90 8.23
N PRO A 165 5.53 1.83 8.46
CA PRO A 165 5.52 2.65 9.68
C PRO A 165 4.30 3.60 9.77
N TYR A 166 3.64 3.88 8.65
CA TYR A 166 2.49 4.78 8.57
C TYR A 166 1.14 4.04 8.48
N ILE A 167 1.10 2.71 8.60
CA ILE A 167 -0.13 1.90 8.50
C ILE A 167 -1.24 2.47 9.39
N GLY A 168 -0.94 2.78 10.65
CA GLY A 168 -1.94 3.33 11.58
C GLY A 168 -2.52 4.67 11.11
N LEU A 169 -1.69 5.54 10.55
CA LEU A 169 -2.13 6.82 10.00
C LEU A 169 -2.98 6.62 8.73
N ILE A 170 -2.60 5.69 7.86
CA ILE A 170 -3.36 5.37 6.64
C ILE A 170 -4.72 4.76 6.99
N GLN A 171 -4.76 3.85 7.97
CA GLN A 171 -6.00 3.28 8.50
C GLN A 171 -6.92 4.37 9.03
N LEU A 172 -6.38 5.29 9.84
CA LEU A 172 -7.13 6.45 10.36
C LEU A 172 -7.66 7.34 9.22
N MET A 173 -6.82 7.71 8.27
CA MET A 173 -7.21 8.52 7.11
C MET A 173 -8.30 7.84 6.27
N THR A 174 -8.21 6.52 6.11
CA THR A 174 -9.22 5.73 5.40
C THR A 174 -10.57 5.77 6.13
N VAL A 175 -10.56 5.60 7.45
CA VAL A 175 -11.76 5.72 8.29
C VAL A 175 -12.36 7.13 8.19
N LEU A 176 -11.54 8.18 8.24
CA LEU A 176 -12.00 9.56 8.11
C LEU A 176 -12.63 9.85 6.74
N ILE A 177 -12.01 9.38 5.66
CA ILE A 177 -12.51 9.55 4.29
C ILE A 177 -13.83 8.79 4.10
N LEU A 178 -13.90 7.53 4.55
CA LEU A 178 -15.13 6.73 4.49
C LEU A 178 -16.24 7.32 5.38
N GLY A 179 -15.89 7.81 6.57
CA GLY A 179 -16.82 8.49 7.47
C GLY A 179 -17.37 9.77 6.84
N PHE A 180 -16.54 10.55 6.16
CA PHE A 180 -16.97 11.74 5.42
C PHE A 180 -17.87 11.37 4.24
N ALA A 181 -17.53 10.32 3.47
CA ALA A 181 -18.37 9.82 2.38
C ALA A 181 -19.75 9.37 2.88
N LEU A 182 -19.78 8.67 4.01
CA LEU A 182 -21.00 8.28 4.70
C LEU A 182 -21.82 9.50 5.15
N TYR A 183 -21.17 10.51 5.75
CA TYR A 183 -21.84 11.75 6.15
C TYR A 183 -22.47 12.47 4.95
N LEU A 184 -21.74 12.61 3.84
CA LEU A 184 -22.28 13.20 2.61
C LEU A 184 -23.49 12.42 2.09
N LYS A 185 -23.43 11.08 2.16
CA LYS A 185 -24.55 10.23 1.76
C LYS A 185 -25.76 10.41 2.67
N ALA A 186 -25.56 10.36 3.99
CA ALA A 186 -26.59 10.58 4.99
C ALA A 186 -27.26 11.95 4.83
N ASN A 187 -26.46 13.00 4.63
CA ASN A 187 -26.96 14.35 4.43
C ASN A 187 -27.74 14.50 3.11
N SER A 188 -27.30 13.83 2.04
CA SER A 188 -28.06 13.78 0.79
C SER A 188 -29.43 13.10 0.94
N VAL A 189 -29.50 12.05 1.76
CA VAL A 189 -30.77 11.37 2.07
C VAL A 189 -31.66 12.25 2.95
N TYR A 190 -31.08 12.89 3.97
CA TYR A 190 -31.79 13.78 4.90
C TYR A 190 -32.39 15.00 4.18
N THR A 191 -31.57 15.72 3.41
CA THR A 191 -31.99 16.94 2.71
C THR A 191 -32.80 16.66 1.44
N GLN A 192 -32.85 15.39 0.99
CA GLN A 192 -33.35 14.99 -0.34
C GLN A 192 -32.71 15.77 -1.50
N THR A 193 -31.57 16.43 -1.26
CA THR A 193 -30.85 17.20 -2.27
C THR A 193 -29.45 16.66 -2.41
N CYS A 194 -29.08 16.31 -3.64
CA CYS A 194 -27.70 15.97 -3.95
C CYS A 194 -26.88 17.26 -4.00
N ILE A 195 -26.03 17.48 -2.97
CA ILE A 195 -25.16 18.67 -2.86
C ILE A 195 -24.25 18.80 -4.08
N THR A 196 -23.72 17.69 -4.58
CA THR A 196 -22.90 17.63 -5.79
C THR A 196 -23.69 17.84 -7.09
N CYS A 197 -25.01 17.64 -7.08
CA CYS A 197 -25.87 17.80 -8.25
C CYS A 197 -26.45 19.22 -8.38
N LYS A 198 -26.19 20.13 -7.43
CA LYS A 198 -26.49 21.57 -7.57
C LYS A 198 -25.56 22.29 -8.55
N VAL A 199 -25.07 21.60 -9.58
CA VAL A 199 -24.60 22.30 -10.78
C VAL A 199 -25.87 22.79 -11.47
N LYS A 200 -26.16 24.08 -11.31
CA LYS A 200 -27.14 24.76 -12.14
C LYS A 200 -26.74 24.50 -13.59
N VAL A 201 -27.44 23.61 -14.27
CA VAL A 201 -27.49 23.64 -15.72
C VAL A 201 -28.22 24.94 -16.01
N ASP A 202 -27.47 26.00 -16.29
CA ASP A 202 -28.03 27.25 -16.77
C ASP A 202 -28.90 26.89 -17.98
N LYS A 203 -30.22 27.02 -17.79
CA LYS A 203 -31.26 26.77 -18.80
C LYS A 203 -31.25 27.82 -19.92
N LYS A 204 -30.10 28.44 -20.19
CA LYS A 204 -29.85 29.29 -21.35
C LYS A 204 -29.08 28.51 -22.40
N LEU A 205 -29.71 27.50 -23.00
CA LEU A 205 -29.17 26.86 -24.19
C LEU A 205 -30.27 26.44 -25.17
N HIS A 206 -31.15 27.39 -25.49
CA HIS A 206 -31.92 27.51 -26.74
C HIS A 206 -32.34 28.98 -26.69
N THR A 207 -31.64 29.92 -27.31
CA THR A 207 -31.57 30.18 -28.75
C THR A 207 -30.48 31.22 -28.94
N GLU A 208 -29.31 30.87 -29.46
CA GLU A 208 -28.41 31.84 -30.09
C GLU A 208 -27.44 31.09 -31.02
N ILE A 209 -27.38 31.62 -32.23
CA ILE A 209 -26.72 31.11 -33.43
C ILE A 209 -25.19 31.05 -33.22
N PRO A 210 -24.48 30.07 -33.82
CA PRO A 210 -23.06 29.85 -33.53
C PRO A 210 -22.20 30.97 -34.14
N SER A 211 -21.72 31.90 -33.30
CA SER A 211 -20.53 32.69 -33.64
C SER A 211 -19.29 31.93 -33.20
N THR A 212 -18.38 31.74 -34.15
CA THR A 212 -17.03 31.18 -34.06
C THR A 212 -16.22 31.71 -32.87
N GLY A 213 -16.45 31.13 -31.70
CA GLY A 213 -15.68 31.40 -30.49
C GLY A 213 -14.89 30.15 -30.13
N THR A 214 -13.57 30.26 -30.18
CA THR A 214 -12.62 29.23 -29.75
C THR A 214 -13.05 28.57 -28.44
N PRO A 215 -13.11 27.24 -28.35
CA PRO A 215 -13.57 26.53 -27.16
C PRO A 215 -12.67 26.92 -25.99
N LYS A 216 -13.20 27.65 -25.00
CA LYS A 216 -12.49 27.89 -23.75
C LYS A 216 -12.15 26.54 -23.14
N ALA A 217 -10.85 26.25 -23.06
CA ALA A 217 -10.31 25.05 -22.45
C ALA A 217 -10.95 24.87 -21.07
N LYS A 218 -11.72 23.79 -20.90
CA LYS A 218 -12.30 23.45 -19.60
C LYS A 218 -11.13 23.20 -18.65
N GLU A 219 -11.03 24.01 -17.61
CA GLU A 219 -10.03 23.82 -16.57
C GLU A 219 -10.10 22.37 -16.03
N PRO A 220 -8.94 21.73 -15.76
CA PRO A 220 -8.90 20.37 -15.27
C PRO A 220 -9.71 20.25 -13.98
N PHE A 221 -10.54 19.20 -13.89
CA PHE A 221 -11.40 18.91 -12.73
C PHE A 221 -10.68 18.96 -11.38
N LEU A 222 -9.38 18.63 -11.36
CA LEU A 222 -8.54 18.65 -10.17
C LEU A 222 -8.44 20.04 -9.51
N TYR A 223 -8.37 21.11 -10.30
CA TYR A 223 -8.25 22.48 -9.80
C TYR A 223 -9.56 23.04 -9.25
N ARG A 224 -10.69 22.47 -9.66
CA ARG A 224 -12.01 22.92 -9.22
C ARG A 224 -12.45 22.26 -7.91
N ASN A 225 -11.78 21.19 -7.51
CA ASN A 225 -12.11 20.41 -6.32
C ASN A 225 -10.98 20.53 -5.29
N ASN A 226 -11.10 21.54 -4.42
CA ASN A 226 -10.12 21.86 -3.37
C ASN A 226 -9.77 20.65 -2.48
N ILE A 227 -10.69 19.69 -2.33
CA ILE A 227 -10.47 18.47 -1.54
C ILE A 227 -9.55 17.50 -2.29
N ALA A 228 -9.77 17.29 -3.60
CA ALA A 228 -8.91 16.43 -4.42
C ALA A 228 -7.49 17.00 -4.54
N PHE A 229 -7.39 18.33 -4.67
CA PHE A 229 -6.10 19.03 -4.68
C PHE A 229 -5.39 18.93 -3.32
N GLY A 230 -6.11 19.09 -2.21
CA GLY A 230 -5.55 18.91 -0.87
C GLY A 230 -5.04 17.49 -0.61
N ALA A 231 -5.78 16.47 -1.04
CA ALA A 231 -5.35 15.07 -0.91
C ALA A 231 -4.09 14.77 -1.76
N LEU A 232 -4.00 15.34 -2.97
CA LEU A 232 -2.81 15.23 -3.80
C LEU A 232 -1.58 15.86 -3.12
N ILE A 233 -1.73 17.06 -2.54
CA ILE A 233 -0.63 17.74 -1.84
C ILE A 233 -0.12 16.92 -0.67
N VAL A 234 -1.02 16.37 0.16
CA VAL A 234 -0.64 15.53 1.30
C VAL A 234 0.11 14.27 0.83
N LEU A 235 -0.36 13.62 -0.24
CA LEU A 235 0.30 12.46 -0.82
C LEU A 235 1.71 12.80 -1.35
N VAL A 236 1.86 13.92 -2.05
CA VAL A 236 3.16 14.40 -2.55
C VAL A 236 4.11 14.71 -1.40
N LEU A 237 3.65 15.39 -0.35
CA LEU A 237 4.46 15.70 0.83
C LEU A 237 4.91 14.43 1.56
N MET A 238 4.04 13.42 1.71
CA MET A 238 4.42 12.13 2.29
C MET A 238 5.48 11.41 1.45
N LEU A 239 5.35 11.43 0.12
CA LEU A 239 6.33 10.84 -0.79
C LEU A 239 7.69 11.55 -0.70
N VAL A 240 7.70 12.88 -0.64
CA VAL A 240 8.93 13.67 -0.50
C VAL A 240 9.60 13.41 0.84
N ALA A 241 8.85 13.47 1.96
CA ALA A 241 9.39 13.19 3.28
C ALA A 241 9.99 11.77 3.38
N ASN A 242 9.33 10.78 2.78
CA ASN A 242 9.83 9.42 2.74
C ASN A 242 11.15 9.30 1.94
N ASN A 243 11.25 9.96 0.78
CA ASN A 243 12.49 9.96 0.00
C ASN A 243 13.66 10.61 0.76
N PHE A 244 13.42 11.72 1.47
CA PHE A 244 14.45 12.39 2.28
C PHE A 244 14.90 11.55 3.48
N LEU A 245 13.96 10.92 4.20
CA LEU A 245 14.29 10.12 5.37
C LEU A 245 15.06 8.83 5.03
N ILE A 246 14.77 8.22 3.88
CA ILE A 246 15.53 7.07 3.36
C ILE A 246 16.98 7.49 3.08
N THR A 247 17.21 8.62 2.42
CA THR A 247 18.59 9.10 2.15
C THR A 247 19.37 9.44 3.43
N THR A 248 18.72 9.98 4.47
CA THR A 248 19.41 10.27 5.74
C THR A 248 19.77 9.01 6.54
N ALA A 249 19.02 7.92 6.37
CA ALA A 249 19.37 6.63 6.96
C ALA A 249 20.63 6.01 6.31
N TYR A 250 20.91 6.32 5.04
CA TYR A 250 22.11 5.86 4.33
C TYR A 250 23.33 6.78 4.54
N ALA A 251 23.13 8.08 4.80
CA ALA A 251 24.21 9.06 4.85
C ALA A 251 25.08 9.00 6.13
N ASN A 252 24.61 8.36 7.22
CA ASN A 252 25.34 8.32 8.50
C ASN A 252 26.33 7.15 8.64
N ALA A 253 26.57 6.37 7.59
CA ALA A 253 27.44 5.20 7.64
C ALA A 253 28.72 5.39 6.80
N GLY A 254 29.69 6.18 7.29
CA GLY A 254 31.00 6.25 6.63
C GLY A 254 32.11 7.06 7.32
N ALA A 255 33.06 6.36 7.94
CA ALA A 255 34.51 6.63 8.10
C ALA A 255 35.04 5.57 9.12
N SER A 256 36.16 4.84 9.02
CA SER A 256 37.45 5.02 8.34
C SER A 256 38.37 3.76 8.51
N ALA A 257 39.36 3.61 7.62
CA ALA A 257 40.77 3.17 7.81
C ALA A 257 41.20 1.68 8.06
N GLY A 258 41.38 0.96 6.95
CA GLY A 258 42.21 -0.24 6.67
C GLY A 258 42.71 -1.21 7.76
N LEU A 259 42.39 -2.50 7.56
CA LEU A 259 43.18 -3.66 7.99
C LEU A 259 43.07 -4.78 6.94
N ASN A 260 44.21 -5.39 6.58
CA ASN A 260 44.27 -6.58 5.72
C ASN A 260 44.00 -7.83 6.56
N GLY A 261 42.82 -8.41 6.41
CA GLY A 261 42.44 -9.72 6.93
C GLY A 261 41.17 -10.19 6.23
N ASP A 262 41.24 -11.33 5.54
CA ASP A 262 40.19 -11.80 4.59
C ASP A 262 38.85 -12.18 5.24
N SER A 263 38.78 -12.29 6.57
CA SER A 263 37.55 -12.56 7.30
C SER A 263 37.52 -11.84 8.65
N VAL A 264 36.32 -11.46 9.07
CA VAL A 264 36.03 -10.93 10.40
C VAL A 264 35.14 -11.95 11.11
N SER A 265 35.68 -12.58 12.15
CA SER A 265 34.92 -13.45 13.03
C SER A 265 34.19 -12.59 14.07
N LEU A 266 32.86 -12.58 14.02
CA LEU A 266 32.04 -11.91 15.03
C LEU A 266 31.84 -12.80 16.27
N LYS A 267 31.85 -14.13 16.07
CA LYS A 267 31.68 -15.21 17.06
C LYS A 267 31.86 -16.58 16.41
N THR A 268 31.98 -17.64 17.21
CA THR A 268 32.02 -19.04 16.74
C THR A 268 30.80 -19.35 15.84
N GLY A 269 31.06 -19.60 14.55
CA GLY A 269 30.03 -19.90 13.54
C GLY A 269 29.42 -18.67 12.84
N PHE A 270 29.89 -17.45 13.15
CA PHE A 270 29.53 -16.22 12.44
C PHE A 270 30.78 -15.55 11.91
N GLU A 271 31.13 -15.93 10.69
CA GLU A 271 32.23 -15.34 9.94
C GLU A 271 31.66 -14.69 8.69
N TYR A 272 31.99 -13.42 8.48
CA TYR A 272 31.83 -12.77 7.19
C TYR A 272 33.22 -12.38 6.68
N GLY A 273 33.35 -12.21 5.38
CA GLY A 273 34.65 -11.94 4.77
C GLY A 273 34.49 -11.35 3.39
N SER A 274 35.62 -11.08 2.73
CA SER A 274 35.62 -10.55 1.37
C SER A 274 34.77 -11.44 0.43
N LYS A 275 34.88 -12.77 0.59
CA LYS A 275 34.13 -13.80 -0.16
C LYS A 275 33.00 -14.50 0.63
N VAL A 276 32.56 -13.94 1.76
CA VAL A 276 31.52 -14.60 2.58
C VAL A 276 30.48 -13.58 2.99
N THR A 277 29.21 -13.88 2.71
CA THR A 277 28.06 -13.11 3.19
C THR A 277 27.27 -13.88 4.24
N LEU A 278 26.31 -13.22 4.87
CA LEU A 278 25.41 -13.80 5.87
C LEU A 278 23.97 -13.75 5.37
N LYS A 279 23.24 -14.87 5.44
CA LYS A 279 21.81 -14.91 5.11
C LYS A 279 21.04 -15.81 6.06
N PRO A 280 19.80 -15.43 6.45
CA PRO A 280 18.85 -16.36 7.05
C PRO A 280 18.50 -17.50 6.09
N MET A 281 18.77 -18.73 6.50
CA MET A 281 18.50 -19.95 5.75
C MET A 281 17.45 -20.78 6.49
N PRO A 282 16.55 -21.51 5.80
CA PRO A 282 15.74 -22.54 6.43
C PRO A 282 16.57 -23.51 7.25
N LEU A 283 16.00 -23.99 8.36
CA LEU A 283 16.64 -25.01 9.19
C LEU A 283 16.84 -26.30 8.39
N ALA A 284 18.06 -26.82 8.42
CA ALA A 284 18.35 -28.17 7.92
C ALA A 284 17.81 -29.23 8.90
N THR A 285 17.73 -30.48 8.44
CA THR A 285 17.31 -31.60 9.30
C THR A 285 18.19 -31.69 10.54
N GLY A 286 17.56 -31.60 11.73
CA GLY A 286 18.26 -31.64 13.02
C GLY A 286 18.71 -30.28 13.56
N GLU A 287 18.54 -29.19 12.80
CA GLU A 287 18.77 -27.83 13.31
C GLU A 287 17.54 -27.31 14.07
N SER A 288 17.79 -26.65 15.20
CA SER A 288 16.78 -25.90 15.94
C SER A 288 17.00 -24.40 15.72
N PRO A 289 15.92 -23.59 15.70
CA PRO A 289 16.07 -22.15 15.59
C PRO A 289 16.66 -21.61 16.90
N ARG A 290 17.54 -20.60 16.80
CA ARG A 290 18.06 -19.90 17.99
C ARG A 290 17.00 -19.08 18.74
N PHE A 291 15.84 -18.88 18.11
CA PHE A 291 14.70 -18.15 18.67
C PHE A 291 13.41 -18.96 18.53
N GLN A 292 12.59 -18.94 19.57
CA GLN A 292 11.26 -19.54 19.49
C GLN A 292 10.41 -18.86 18.41
N GLY A 293 9.79 -19.65 17.55
CA GLY A 293 8.92 -19.17 16.46
C GLY A 293 9.64 -18.88 15.14
N TYR A 294 10.97 -18.76 15.12
CA TYR A 294 11.73 -18.63 13.88
C TYR A 294 11.88 -19.99 13.20
N ARG A 295 11.90 -20.00 11.86
CA ARG A 295 12.14 -21.21 11.04
C ARG A 295 13.40 -21.11 10.21
N THR A 296 14.26 -20.16 10.54
CA THR A 296 15.51 -19.87 9.85
C THR A 296 16.66 -19.67 10.84
N ILE A 297 17.88 -19.92 10.38
CA ILE A 297 19.14 -19.65 11.07
C ILE A 297 20.06 -18.91 10.10
N VAL A 298 20.77 -17.88 10.56
CA VAL A 298 21.73 -17.13 9.75
C VAL A 298 22.96 -18.01 9.55
N LYS A 299 23.35 -18.20 8.29
CA LYS A 299 24.53 -18.97 7.92
C LYS A 299 25.51 -18.13 7.09
N PRO A 300 26.82 -18.37 7.23
CA PRO A 300 27.81 -17.88 6.28
C PRO A 300 27.63 -18.59 4.94
N LEU A 301 27.73 -17.83 3.84
CA LEU A 301 27.60 -18.32 2.48
C LEU A 301 28.76 -17.79 1.64
N PRO A 302 29.48 -18.66 0.89
CA PRO A 302 30.53 -18.21 0.00
C PRO A 302 29.93 -17.39 -1.16
N THR A 303 30.70 -16.47 -1.72
CA THR A 303 30.26 -15.56 -2.78
C THR A 303 31.26 -15.54 -3.92
N ILE A 304 30.80 -15.25 -5.14
CA ILE A 304 31.69 -15.20 -6.32
C ILE A 304 32.48 -13.89 -6.41
N SER A 305 31.98 -12.80 -5.81
CA SER A 305 32.70 -11.52 -5.74
C SER A 305 33.44 -11.33 -4.42
N GLU A 306 34.45 -10.45 -4.44
CA GLU A 306 35.17 -9.99 -3.25
C GLU A 306 34.67 -8.59 -2.87
N LEU A 307 34.37 -8.36 -1.59
CA LEU A 307 34.10 -7.03 -1.04
C LEU A 307 35.33 -6.47 -0.33
N SER A 308 35.52 -5.15 -0.45
CA SER A 308 36.44 -4.42 0.43
C SER A 308 35.80 -4.27 1.80
N LEU A 309 36.39 -4.90 2.81
CA LEU A 309 35.91 -4.82 4.18
C LEU A 309 36.33 -3.50 4.81
N SER A 310 35.38 -2.84 5.46
CA SER A 310 35.63 -1.76 6.38
C SER A 310 36.18 -2.31 7.70
N PRO A 311 37.12 -1.61 8.33
CA PRO A 311 37.63 -1.97 9.64
C PRO A 311 36.51 -2.02 10.68
N PRO A 312 36.63 -2.89 11.69
CA PRO A 312 35.69 -2.92 12.80
C PRO A 312 35.69 -1.59 13.56
N THR A 313 34.50 -1.03 13.80
CA THR A 313 34.29 0.16 14.62
C THR A 313 34.07 -0.19 16.09
N GLY A 314 33.84 -1.48 16.40
CA GLY A 314 33.46 -1.97 17.72
C GLY A 314 31.95 -1.89 18.01
N ASP A 315 31.16 -1.34 17.07
CA ASP A 315 29.71 -1.38 17.10
C ASP A 315 29.22 -2.46 16.13
N VAL A 316 28.61 -3.53 16.65
CA VAL A 316 28.19 -4.69 15.85
C VAL A 316 27.21 -4.31 14.75
N VAL A 317 26.30 -3.36 14.99
CA VAL A 317 25.31 -2.96 13.99
C VAL A 317 25.99 -2.18 12.88
N GLN A 318 26.87 -1.25 13.23
CA GLN A 318 27.62 -0.47 12.26
C GLN A 318 28.57 -1.34 11.44
N ASP A 319 29.23 -2.31 12.06
CA ASP A 319 30.11 -3.26 11.39
C ASP A 319 29.34 -4.14 10.40
N LEU A 320 28.14 -4.59 10.77
CA LEU A 320 27.25 -5.31 9.85
C LEU A 320 26.77 -4.43 8.70
N VAL A 321 26.41 -3.16 8.95
CA VAL A 321 26.03 -2.22 7.88
C VAL A 321 27.20 -1.99 6.93
N ASN A 322 28.42 -1.84 7.45
CA ASN A 322 29.58 -1.53 6.64
C ASN A 322 30.07 -2.72 5.80
N ASN A 323 29.87 -3.95 6.28
CA ASN A 323 30.51 -5.14 5.71
C ASN A 323 29.56 -6.20 5.15
N VAL A 324 28.29 -6.23 5.58
CA VAL A 324 27.28 -7.15 5.03
C VAL A 324 26.46 -6.50 3.93
N VAL A 325 26.22 -5.18 4.00
CA VAL A 325 25.56 -4.43 2.93
C VAL A 325 26.62 -4.05 1.88
N PRO A 326 26.59 -4.65 0.68
CA PRO A 326 27.66 -4.46 -0.29
C PRO A 326 27.64 -3.03 -0.85
N ARG A 327 28.81 -2.55 -1.29
CA ARG A 327 29.02 -1.26 -1.95
C ARG A 327 29.97 -1.42 -3.12
N GLY A 328 29.98 -0.45 -4.04
CA GLY A 328 30.83 -0.49 -5.22
C GLY A 328 30.28 -1.36 -6.35
N THR A 329 31.14 -1.66 -7.32
CA THR A 329 30.79 -2.49 -8.48
C THR A 329 31.51 -3.83 -8.37
N PRO A 330 30.82 -4.98 -8.32
CA PRO A 330 31.48 -6.29 -8.31
C PRO A 330 32.24 -6.50 -9.63
N TRP A 331 33.21 -7.41 -9.68
CA TRP A 331 34.04 -7.62 -10.88
C TRP A 331 33.21 -7.96 -12.13
N TYR A 332 32.08 -8.67 -11.98
CA TYR A 332 31.15 -8.97 -13.06
C TYR A 332 30.15 -7.83 -13.35
N GLY A 333 30.10 -6.80 -12.49
CA GLY A 333 29.11 -5.73 -12.54
C GLY A 333 29.18 -4.91 -13.83
N GLN A 334 30.38 -4.71 -14.39
CA GLN A 334 30.53 -4.05 -15.69
C GLN A 334 29.89 -4.87 -16.83
N GLU A 335 30.06 -6.19 -16.82
CA GLU A 335 29.47 -7.09 -17.82
C GLU A 335 27.95 -7.16 -17.70
N ALA A 336 27.45 -7.25 -16.46
CA ALA A 336 26.02 -7.29 -16.16
C ALA A 336 25.33 -5.91 -16.23
N GLY A 337 26.10 -4.82 -16.31
CA GLY A 337 25.59 -3.45 -16.26
C GLY A 337 25.01 -3.04 -14.91
N VAL A 338 25.45 -3.67 -13.81
CA VAL A 338 24.92 -3.44 -12.46
C VAL A 338 26.00 -2.96 -11.49
N THR A 339 25.59 -2.23 -10.47
CA THR A 339 26.44 -1.81 -9.36
C THR A 339 25.66 -1.87 -8.05
N PHE A 340 26.35 -2.15 -6.94
CA PHE A 340 25.71 -2.11 -5.62
C PHE A 340 25.33 -0.68 -5.21
N ASP A 341 25.96 0.33 -5.83
CA ASP A 341 25.69 1.74 -5.54
C ASP A 341 24.39 2.26 -6.19
N ASP A 342 23.79 1.50 -7.12
CA ASP A 342 22.47 1.78 -7.70
C ASP A 342 21.55 0.55 -7.58
N PRO A 343 21.04 0.27 -6.36
CA PRO A 343 20.26 -0.93 -6.09
C PRO A 343 18.94 -1.00 -6.87
N ILE A 344 18.36 0.15 -7.25
CA ILE A 344 17.08 0.21 -7.95
C ILE A 344 17.28 -0.09 -9.44
N GLN A 345 18.26 0.53 -10.08
CA GLN A 345 18.57 0.22 -11.47
C GLN A 345 19.07 -1.22 -11.60
N ALA A 346 19.94 -1.68 -10.69
CA ALA A 346 20.42 -3.05 -10.67
C ALA A 346 19.27 -4.06 -10.54
N GLN A 347 18.29 -3.80 -9.66
CA GLN A 347 17.09 -4.64 -9.54
C GLN A 347 16.32 -4.75 -10.86
N GLN A 348 16.11 -3.62 -11.56
CA GLN A 348 15.39 -3.60 -12.83
C GLN A 348 16.15 -4.36 -13.93
N LEU A 349 17.48 -4.23 -13.97
CA LEU A 349 18.33 -4.94 -14.92
C LEU A 349 18.33 -6.45 -14.64
N TRP A 350 18.48 -6.84 -13.37
CA TRP A 350 18.37 -8.23 -12.99
C TRP A 350 17.02 -8.85 -13.35
N ALA A 351 15.92 -8.10 -13.23
CA ALA A 351 14.60 -8.59 -13.62
C ALA A 351 14.51 -8.90 -15.13
N LYS A 352 15.24 -8.18 -16.00
CA LYS A 352 15.34 -8.49 -17.43
C LYS A 352 16.02 -9.84 -17.69
N GLY A 353 16.92 -10.27 -16.80
CA GLY A 353 17.59 -11.57 -16.86
C GLY A 353 16.63 -12.77 -16.88
N ARG A 354 15.35 -12.60 -16.47
CA ARG A 354 14.34 -13.67 -16.58
C ARG A 354 14.09 -14.13 -18.02
N ALA A 355 14.32 -13.26 -19.00
CA ALA A 355 14.16 -13.56 -20.42
C ALA A 355 15.33 -14.39 -20.99
N ILE A 356 16.43 -14.56 -20.24
CA ILE A 356 17.56 -15.40 -20.64
C ILE A 356 17.05 -16.83 -20.82
N GLN A 357 17.39 -17.40 -21.98
CA GLN A 357 17.11 -18.79 -22.31
C GLN A 357 18.25 -19.65 -21.79
N LEU A 358 17.88 -20.67 -21.02
CA LEU A 358 18.79 -21.67 -20.49
C LEU A 358 18.58 -22.98 -21.25
N ASP A 359 19.65 -23.77 -21.42
CA ASP A 359 19.50 -25.15 -21.85
C ASP A 359 18.90 -26.03 -20.74
N ALA A 360 18.68 -27.31 -21.03
CA ALA A 360 18.01 -28.21 -20.08
C ALA A 360 18.81 -28.41 -18.77
N ALA A 361 20.15 -28.45 -18.84
CA ALA A 361 20.99 -28.64 -17.66
C ALA A 361 21.07 -27.34 -16.84
N GLU A 362 21.24 -26.21 -17.51
CA GLU A 362 21.19 -24.88 -16.93
C GLU A 362 19.84 -24.60 -16.25
N GLU A 363 18.71 -24.92 -16.87
CA GLU A 363 17.37 -24.69 -16.31
C GLU A 363 17.12 -25.56 -15.06
N GLN A 364 17.56 -26.83 -15.07
CA GLN A 364 17.46 -27.69 -13.89
C GLN A 364 18.28 -27.12 -12.73
N ARG A 365 19.47 -26.62 -13.01
CA ARG A 365 20.34 -25.99 -12.02
C ARG A 365 19.76 -24.70 -11.47
N TRP A 366 19.32 -23.81 -12.36
CA TRP A 366 18.61 -22.59 -12.00
C TRP A 366 17.43 -22.92 -11.06
N SER A 367 16.61 -23.91 -11.42
CA SER A 367 15.47 -24.37 -10.62
C SER A 367 15.87 -24.79 -9.20
N ARG A 368 16.98 -25.50 -9.02
CA ARG A 368 17.47 -25.85 -7.67
C ARG A 368 17.83 -24.60 -6.85
N ILE A 369 18.58 -23.67 -7.44
CA ILE A 369 19.01 -22.43 -6.79
C ILE A 369 17.79 -21.57 -6.40
N VAL A 370 16.86 -21.34 -7.33
CA VAL A 370 15.72 -20.45 -7.05
C VAL A 370 14.66 -21.08 -6.15
N ASN A 371 14.57 -22.40 -6.07
CA ASN A 371 13.66 -23.08 -5.14
C ASN A 371 14.26 -23.27 -3.73
N SER A 372 15.57 -23.09 -3.56
CA SER A 372 16.20 -23.02 -2.24
C SER A 372 16.33 -21.58 -1.71
N PHE A 373 16.23 -20.58 -2.59
CA PHE A 373 16.37 -19.18 -2.20
C PHE A 373 15.10 -18.66 -1.52
N THR A 374 15.21 -18.20 -0.28
CA THR A 374 14.09 -17.69 0.51
C THR A 374 13.98 -16.17 0.51
N CYS A 375 12.73 -15.71 0.52
CA CYS A 375 12.29 -14.36 0.83
C CYS A 375 11.85 -14.30 2.29
N ASP A 376 12.72 -13.79 3.15
CA ASP A 376 12.48 -13.74 4.60
C ASP A 376 11.82 -12.43 5.07
N TYR A 377 11.61 -11.46 4.16
CA TYR A 377 11.16 -10.10 4.52
C TYR A 377 9.91 -9.62 3.78
N CYS A 378 9.89 -9.72 2.44
CA CYS A 378 8.84 -9.07 1.64
C CYS A 378 7.65 -9.96 1.30
N CYS A 379 7.85 -11.26 1.11
CA CYS A 379 6.78 -12.18 0.75
C CYS A 379 6.62 -13.33 1.77
N GLY A 380 7.63 -13.51 2.61
CA GLY A 380 7.62 -14.38 3.77
C GLY A 380 7.95 -13.58 5.02
N SER A 381 8.20 -14.29 6.10
CA SER A 381 8.75 -13.74 7.33
C SER A 381 9.83 -14.67 7.88
N PRO A 382 10.63 -14.26 8.86
CA PRO A 382 11.60 -15.17 9.49
C PRO A 382 10.95 -16.40 10.14
N GLN A 383 9.66 -16.31 10.49
CA GLN A 383 8.84 -17.40 11.05
C GLN A 383 8.18 -18.25 9.96
N ASN A 384 7.98 -17.71 8.77
CA ASN A 384 7.38 -18.40 7.63
C ASN A 384 8.06 -17.95 6.32
N PRO A 385 9.31 -18.39 6.09
CA PRO A 385 10.04 -18.02 4.88
C PRO A 385 9.31 -18.58 3.67
N THR A 386 9.27 -17.81 2.59
CA THR A 386 8.73 -18.27 1.31
C THR A 386 9.85 -18.38 0.29
N ILE A 387 9.71 -19.22 -0.74
CA ILE A 387 10.70 -19.32 -1.81
C ILE A 387 10.47 -18.25 -2.87
N ILE A 388 11.54 -17.76 -3.52
CA ILE A 388 11.43 -16.65 -4.48
C ILE A 388 10.51 -16.98 -5.66
N THR A 389 10.44 -18.24 -6.10
CA THR A 389 9.54 -18.66 -7.20
C THR A 389 8.06 -18.51 -6.89
N ARG A 390 7.67 -18.38 -5.61
CA ARG A 390 6.29 -18.14 -5.17
C ARG A 390 5.96 -16.66 -4.94
N CYS A 391 6.90 -15.77 -5.23
CA CYS A 391 6.80 -14.34 -4.95
C CYS A 391 6.60 -13.54 -6.23
N GLY A 392 5.58 -12.66 -6.25
CA GLY A 392 5.29 -11.77 -7.37
C GLY A 392 5.95 -10.38 -7.29
N CYS A 393 6.88 -10.15 -6.37
CA CYS A 393 7.52 -8.84 -6.18
C CYS A 393 8.68 -8.60 -7.16
N ALA A 394 9.07 -7.33 -7.33
CA ALA A 394 10.21 -6.95 -8.18
C ALA A 394 11.53 -7.61 -7.73
N HIS A 395 11.74 -7.76 -6.42
CA HIS A 395 12.91 -8.45 -5.85
C HIS A 395 12.98 -9.92 -6.27
N SER A 396 11.85 -10.62 -6.30
CA SER A 396 11.77 -12.00 -6.78
C SER A 396 12.09 -12.08 -8.27
N ALA A 397 11.53 -11.17 -9.06
CA ALA A 397 11.83 -11.12 -10.49
C ALA A 397 13.33 -10.87 -10.74
N ALA A 398 13.93 -9.96 -9.98
CA ALA A 398 15.36 -9.68 -10.01
C ALA A 398 16.19 -10.89 -9.57
N ALA A 399 15.89 -11.50 -8.43
CA ALA A 399 16.62 -12.68 -7.94
C ALA A 399 16.56 -13.86 -8.92
N GLN A 400 15.40 -14.13 -9.52
CA GLN A 400 15.25 -15.18 -10.52
C GLN A 400 16.05 -14.89 -11.80
N GLY A 401 16.03 -13.63 -12.28
CA GLY A 401 16.77 -13.23 -13.47
C GLY A 401 18.28 -13.17 -13.25
N MET A 402 18.71 -12.72 -12.07
CA MET A 402 20.10 -12.78 -11.61
C MET A 402 20.60 -14.22 -11.56
N ALA A 403 19.82 -15.14 -11.00
CA ALA A 403 20.18 -16.57 -10.97
C ALA A 403 20.37 -17.14 -12.39
N LYS A 404 19.47 -16.80 -13.34
CA LYS A 404 19.64 -17.21 -14.74
C LYS A 404 20.93 -16.65 -15.34
N TRP A 405 21.21 -15.38 -15.09
CA TRP A 405 22.41 -14.73 -15.61
C TRP A 405 23.68 -15.37 -15.05
N PHE A 406 23.75 -15.66 -13.75
CA PHE A 406 24.91 -16.35 -13.16
C PHE A 406 25.06 -17.78 -13.66
N VAL A 407 23.99 -18.56 -13.74
CA VAL A 407 24.03 -19.92 -14.28
C VAL A 407 24.53 -19.90 -15.73
N LYS A 408 24.06 -18.94 -16.54
CA LYS A 408 24.41 -18.85 -17.96
C LYS A 408 25.87 -18.46 -18.21
N ASN A 409 26.37 -17.50 -17.45
CA ASN A 409 27.69 -16.90 -17.73
C ASN A 409 28.82 -17.52 -16.89
N TYR A 410 28.50 -18.07 -15.71
CA TYR A 410 29.50 -18.58 -14.77
C TYR A 410 29.12 -19.91 -14.09
N GLY A 411 28.12 -20.63 -14.59
CA GLY A 411 27.74 -21.92 -14.02
C GLY A 411 28.89 -22.93 -14.05
N ASP A 412 29.68 -22.97 -15.11
CA ASP A 412 30.83 -23.86 -15.22
C ASP A 412 31.97 -23.55 -14.23
N LYS A 413 31.98 -22.35 -13.62
CA LYS A 413 33.06 -21.86 -12.77
C LYS A 413 32.75 -21.89 -11.27
N TYR A 414 31.50 -21.63 -10.89
CA TYR A 414 31.10 -21.50 -9.49
C TYR A 414 30.05 -22.53 -9.12
N SER A 415 30.01 -22.89 -7.83
CA SER A 415 29.02 -23.81 -7.24
C SER A 415 27.62 -23.20 -7.11
N ASP A 416 26.61 -24.04 -6.84
CA ASP A 416 25.25 -23.58 -6.53
C ASP A 416 25.26 -22.69 -5.27
N GLU A 417 26.07 -23.06 -4.27
CA GLU A 417 26.25 -22.34 -3.00
C GLU A 417 26.91 -20.97 -3.20
N GLU A 418 27.95 -20.85 -4.04
CA GLU A 418 28.60 -19.57 -4.32
C GLU A 418 27.69 -18.60 -5.08
N ILE A 419 26.94 -19.11 -6.08
CA ILE A 419 25.92 -18.30 -6.77
C ILE A 419 24.83 -17.88 -5.79
N TYR A 420 24.39 -18.80 -4.93
CA TYR A 420 23.39 -18.51 -3.90
C TYR A 420 23.88 -17.42 -2.94
N GLY A 421 25.12 -17.50 -2.46
CA GLY A 421 25.69 -16.48 -1.58
C GLY A 421 25.85 -15.13 -2.29
N GLU A 422 26.22 -15.11 -3.57
CA GLU A 422 26.24 -13.85 -4.34
C GLU A 422 24.83 -13.25 -4.45
N MET A 423 23.82 -14.07 -4.72
CA MET A 423 22.42 -13.63 -4.72
C MET A 423 22.00 -13.09 -3.34
N ALA A 424 22.48 -13.71 -2.26
CA ALA A 424 22.22 -13.27 -0.89
C ALA A 424 22.84 -11.89 -0.58
N ARG A 425 24.01 -11.60 -1.16
CA ARG A 425 24.67 -10.29 -1.06
C ARG A 425 23.83 -9.19 -1.71
N TRP A 426 23.29 -9.42 -2.91
CA TRP A 426 22.31 -8.51 -3.53
C TRP A 426 21.03 -8.37 -2.72
N TYR A 427 20.57 -9.46 -2.11
CA TYR A 427 19.38 -9.43 -1.26
C TYR A 427 19.59 -8.59 0.02
N ALA A 428 20.78 -8.65 0.63
CA ALA A 428 21.15 -7.80 1.76
C ALA A 428 21.11 -6.31 1.39
N LEU A 429 21.51 -5.96 0.16
CA LEU A 429 21.42 -4.60 -0.37
C LEU A 429 19.97 -4.11 -0.54
N TRP A 430 19.05 -4.99 -0.94
CA TRP A 430 17.64 -4.63 -1.07
C TRP A 430 16.88 -4.55 0.27
N TYR A 431 17.38 -5.24 1.30
CA TYR A 431 16.78 -5.28 2.62
C TYR A 431 17.80 -5.02 3.74
N PRO A 432 18.51 -3.88 3.75
CA PRO A 432 19.66 -3.69 4.64
C PRO A 432 19.24 -3.69 6.11
N GLY A 433 18.19 -2.94 6.46
CA GLY A 433 17.68 -2.88 7.84
C GLY A 433 17.25 -4.25 8.38
N PRO A 434 16.31 -4.97 7.73
CA PRO A 434 15.90 -6.31 8.16
C PRO A 434 17.03 -7.33 8.19
N THR A 435 17.99 -7.24 7.26
CA THR A 435 19.17 -8.13 7.20
C THR A 435 20.08 -7.90 8.39
N VAL A 436 20.53 -6.67 8.59
CA VAL A 436 21.40 -6.30 9.71
C VAL A 436 20.74 -6.63 11.04
N LYS A 437 19.46 -6.25 11.21
CA LYS A 437 18.71 -6.56 12.44
C LYS A 437 18.68 -8.07 12.71
N ARG A 438 18.34 -8.87 11.69
CA ARG A 438 18.24 -10.33 11.85
C ARG A 438 19.57 -10.96 12.23
N ILE A 439 20.66 -10.53 11.62
CA ILE A 439 22.01 -11.01 11.92
C ILE A 439 22.42 -10.57 13.34
N ALA A 440 22.19 -9.32 13.70
CA ALA A 440 22.51 -8.78 15.03
C ALA A 440 21.75 -9.51 16.15
N GLU A 441 20.45 -9.76 15.96
CA GLU A 441 19.66 -10.57 16.90
C GLU A 441 20.30 -11.96 17.05
N GLU A 442 20.63 -12.63 15.95
CA GLU A 442 21.18 -13.97 16.02
C GLU A 442 22.57 -14.05 16.66
N LEU A 443 23.39 -13.02 16.45
CA LEU A 443 24.66 -12.85 17.16
C LEU A 443 24.44 -12.65 18.66
N GLN A 444 23.41 -11.92 19.07
CA GLN A 444 23.08 -11.72 20.49
C GLN A 444 22.61 -13.01 21.15
N ALA A 445 21.77 -13.80 20.48
CA ALA A 445 21.28 -15.10 21.00
C ALA A 445 22.33 -16.22 20.97
N ALA A 446 23.48 -15.98 20.34
CA ALA A 446 24.63 -16.88 20.40
C ALA A 446 25.45 -16.73 21.71
N ASN A 447 25.21 -15.66 22.48
CA ASN A 447 25.73 -15.47 23.84
C ASN A 447 24.78 -16.10 24.86
#